data_AF-A0A1R3UZV7-F1
#
_entry.id   AF-A0A1R3UZV7-F1
#
_cell.length_a   1.000
_cell.length_b   1.000
_cell.length_c   1.000
_cell.angle_alpha   90.00
_cell.angle_beta   90.00
_cell.angle_gamma   90.00
#
_symmetry.space_group_name_H-M   'P 1'
#
loop_
_entity.id
_entity.type
_entity.pdbx_description
1 polymer ?
#
loop_
_entity_poly.entity_id
_entity_poly.type
_entity_poly.pdbx_seq_one_letter_code
_entity_poly.pdbx_strand_id
1 'polypeptide(L)'
;MTISIIRYFSDKILMRVDFLEDLLARRGDAIYGEVERLAAKKTDPVWAKFLRETAAPSSILSHLRKVRDLLDRADLVEADMELERLNNNLAAVEQINQQPYFRAKSGGHKGGLADKTRKWAKLLAAEIYGPGKKETSWLSIPDSFEDERIIETTERDYLFYRDGDRVVCKDANTGAEIDSMSKANFLGRYLTQKSVKGA
;
A
#
# COMPACT_ATOMS: atom_id res chain seq x y z
N MET A 1 -18.49 -18.07 -11.98
CA MET A 1 -17.42 -17.63 -12.89
C MET A 1 -16.15 -17.59 -12.07
N THR A 2 -15.36 -18.67 -12.08
CA THR A 2 -14.08 -18.73 -11.35
C THR A 2 -13.08 -17.89 -12.11
N ILE A 3 -12.79 -16.68 -11.64
CA ILE A 3 -11.56 -15.97 -12.02
C ILE A 3 -10.44 -16.95 -11.65
N SER A 4 -9.70 -17.43 -12.66
CA SER A 4 -8.59 -18.34 -12.44
C SER A 4 -7.63 -17.67 -11.45
N ILE A 5 -7.29 -18.34 -10.35
CA ILE A 5 -6.39 -17.83 -9.30
C ILE A 5 -5.09 -17.28 -9.90
N ILE A 6 -4.61 -17.92 -10.98
CA ILE A 6 -3.46 -17.49 -11.78
C ILE A 6 -3.65 -16.07 -12.34
N ARG A 7 -4.83 -15.78 -12.89
CA ARG A 7 -5.15 -14.46 -13.44
C ARG A 7 -5.18 -13.39 -12.34
N TYR A 8 -5.76 -13.71 -11.18
CA TYR A 8 -5.78 -12.79 -10.04
C TYR A 8 -4.36 -12.38 -9.60
N PHE A 9 -3.45 -13.35 -9.45
CA PHE A 9 -2.07 -13.04 -9.07
C PHE A 9 -1.31 -12.30 -10.17
N SER A 10 -1.51 -12.67 -11.44
CA SER A 10 -0.93 -11.95 -12.58
C SER A 10 -1.36 -10.49 -12.60
N ASP A 11 -2.66 -10.23 -12.47
CA ASP A 11 -3.23 -8.88 -12.48
C ASP A 11 -2.67 -8.04 -11.32
N LYS A 12 -2.51 -8.64 -10.14
CA LYS A 12 -1.91 -7.99 -8.97
C LYS A 12 -0.44 -7.61 -9.17
N ILE A 13 0.36 -8.49 -9.77
CA ILE A 13 1.77 -8.20 -10.09
C ILE A 13 1.82 -7.08 -11.14
N LEU A 14 0.99 -7.15 -12.18
CA LEU A 14 0.91 -6.12 -13.22
C LEU A 14 0.53 -4.75 -12.66
N MET A 15 -0.46 -4.66 -11.77
CA MET A 15 -0.82 -3.39 -11.13
C MET A 15 0.36 -2.73 -10.41
N ARG A 16 1.21 -3.52 -9.74
CA ARG A 16 2.41 -3.02 -9.05
C ARG A 16 3.48 -2.57 -10.04
N VAL A 17 3.67 -3.33 -11.12
CA VAL A 17 4.59 -2.97 -12.21
C VAL A 17 4.15 -1.64 -12.84
N ASP A 18 2.87 -1.52 -13.21
CA ASP A 18 2.29 -0.31 -13.81
C ASP A 18 2.46 0.92 -12.91
N PHE A 19 2.22 0.77 -11.60
CA PHE A 19 2.45 1.84 -10.63
C PHE A 19 3.91 2.33 -10.62
N LEU A 20 4.88 1.42 -10.62
CA LEU A 20 6.29 1.77 -10.62
C LEU A 20 6.74 2.40 -11.94
N GLU A 21 6.22 1.89 -13.08
CA GLU A 21 6.49 2.49 -14.39
C GLU A 21 5.93 3.91 -14.51
N ASP A 22 4.69 4.15 -14.07
CA ASP A 22 4.08 5.50 -14.05
C ASP A 22 4.84 6.44 -13.11
N LEU A 23 5.28 5.96 -11.94
CA LEU A 23 6.11 6.74 -11.03
C LEU A 23 7.43 7.17 -11.69
N LEU A 24 8.12 6.25 -12.38
CA LEU A 24 9.35 6.53 -13.10
C LEU A 24 9.12 7.45 -14.30
N ALA A 25 8.01 7.30 -15.02
CA ALA A 25 7.67 8.19 -16.12
C ALA A 25 7.47 9.64 -15.64
N ARG A 26 6.87 9.84 -14.45
CA ARG A 26 6.61 11.17 -13.88
C ARG A 26 7.80 11.78 -13.14
N ARG A 27 8.64 10.95 -12.52
CA ARG A 27 9.68 11.41 -11.57
C ARG A 27 11.08 10.87 -11.86
N GLY A 28 11.29 10.16 -12.97
CA GLY A 28 12.54 9.48 -13.30
C GLY A 28 13.77 10.39 -13.20
N ASP A 29 13.72 11.57 -13.81
CA ASP A 29 14.84 12.53 -13.79
C ASP A 29 15.14 13.04 -12.38
N ALA A 30 14.10 13.30 -11.59
CA ALA A 30 14.25 13.75 -10.20
C ALA A 30 14.83 12.63 -9.32
N ILE A 31 14.38 11.39 -9.50
CA ILE A 31 14.90 10.21 -8.82
C ILE A 31 16.38 10.00 -9.19
N TYR A 32 16.71 10.08 -10.48
CA TYR A 32 18.08 9.95 -10.95
C TYR A 32 19.02 11.00 -10.33
N GLY A 33 18.65 12.28 -10.39
CA GLY A 33 19.45 13.36 -9.81
C GLY A 33 19.65 13.20 -8.31
N GLU A 34 18.66 12.65 -7.62
CA GLU A 34 18.75 12.37 -6.19
C GLU A 34 19.65 11.17 -5.88
N VAL A 35 19.57 10.09 -6.65
CA VAL A 35 20.46 8.92 -6.54
C VAL A 35 21.92 9.34 -6.75
N GLU A 36 22.20 10.15 -7.78
CA GLU A 36 23.56 10.66 -8.02
C GLU A 36 24.06 11.57 -6.89
N ARG A 37 23.20 12.46 -6.39
CA ARG A 37 23.52 13.33 -5.25
C ARG A 37 23.87 12.50 -4.00
N LEU A 38 23.18 11.41 -3.75
CA LEU A 38 23.48 10.53 -2.63
C LEU A 38 24.74 9.72 -2.84
N ALA A 39 24.90 9.13 -4.02
CA ALA A 39 26.09 8.36 -4.35
C ALA A 39 27.35 9.23 -4.18
N ALA A 40 27.30 10.49 -4.61
CA ALA A 40 28.39 11.45 -4.43
C ALA A 40 28.68 11.80 -2.96
N LYS A 41 27.70 11.67 -2.06
CA LYS A 41 27.85 11.92 -0.62
C LYS A 41 28.40 10.72 0.15
N LYS A 42 28.38 9.52 -0.43
CA LYS A 42 28.90 8.31 0.24
C LYS A 42 30.41 8.26 0.06
N THR A 43 31.13 8.22 1.18
CA THR A 43 32.58 8.04 1.20
C THR A 43 32.99 6.64 0.70
N ASP A 44 32.14 5.64 0.92
CA ASP A 44 32.39 4.27 0.49
C ASP A 44 31.96 4.08 -0.99
N PRO A 45 32.90 3.71 -1.88
CA PRO A 45 32.62 3.51 -3.30
C PRO A 45 31.68 2.32 -3.56
N VAL A 46 31.66 1.30 -2.68
CA VAL A 46 30.76 0.15 -2.81
C VAL A 46 29.32 0.60 -2.62
N TRP A 47 29.06 1.44 -1.61
CA TRP A 47 27.73 2.00 -1.37
C TRP A 47 27.29 2.96 -2.47
N ALA A 48 28.18 3.80 -2.98
CA ALA A 48 27.89 4.69 -4.09
C ALA A 48 27.51 3.90 -5.36
N LYS A 49 28.24 2.81 -5.65
CA LYS A 49 27.94 1.90 -6.76
C LYS A 49 26.59 1.20 -6.56
N PHE A 50 26.34 0.65 -5.39
CA PHE A 50 25.08 0.00 -5.05
C PHE A 50 23.87 0.92 -5.28
N LEU A 51 23.95 2.19 -4.84
CA LEU A 51 22.87 3.16 -5.04
C LEU A 51 22.55 3.39 -6.52
N ARG A 52 23.58 3.56 -7.36
CA ARG A 52 23.41 3.75 -8.80
C ARG A 52 22.84 2.52 -9.48
N GLU A 53 23.35 1.34 -9.14
CA GLU A 53 22.91 0.09 -9.76
C GLU A 53 21.52 -0.33 -9.31
N THR A 54 21.09 0.09 -8.12
CA THR A 54 19.83 -0.36 -7.53
C THR A 54 18.68 0.61 -7.77
N ALA A 55 18.92 1.91 -7.60
CA ALA A 55 17.87 2.93 -7.60
C ALA A 55 17.84 3.79 -8.85
N ALA A 56 18.76 3.61 -9.80
CA ALA A 56 18.67 4.30 -11.07
C ALA A 56 17.39 3.89 -11.84
N PRO A 57 16.66 4.84 -12.43
CA PRO A 57 15.45 4.55 -13.19
C PRO A 57 15.63 3.46 -14.26
N SER A 58 16.77 3.45 -14.96
CA SER A 58 17.09 2.45 -15.97
C SER A 58 17.21 1.03 -15.41
N SER A 59 17.79 0.89 -14.21
CA SER A 59 17.90 -0.40 -13.54
C SER A 59 16.53 -0.90 -13.08
N ILE A 60 15.75 -0.03 -12.45
CA ILE A 60 14.38 -0.35 -12.02
C ILE A 60 13.54 -0.77 -13.23
N LEU A 61 13.57 -0.02 -14.34
CA LEU A 61 12.88 -0.39 -15.59
C LEU A 61 13.35 -1.75 -16.14
N SER A 62 14.64 -2.07 -16.02
CA SER A 62 15.14 -3.39 -16.45
C SER A 62 14.54 -4.52 -15.63
N HIS A 63 14.41 -4.36 -14.31
CA HIS A 63 13.75 -5.33 -13.44
C HIS A 63 12.26 -5.46 -13.78
N LEU A 64 11.55 -4.35 -13.99
CA LEU A 64 10.13 -4.35 -14.35
C LEU A 64 9.87 -5.04 -15.70
N ARG A 65 10.72 -4.80 -16.70
CA ARG A 65 10.67 -5.54 -17.98
C ARG A 65 10.84 -7.04 -17.79
N LYS A 66 11.81 -7.46 -16.97
CA LYS A 66 12.00 -8.87 -16.63
C LYS A 66 10.76 -9.48 -15.98
N VAL A 67 10.10 -8.75 -15.07
CA VAL A 67 8.83 -9.19 -14.47
C VAL A 67 7.76 -9.38 -15.54
N ARG A 68 7.60 -8.42 -16.48
CA ARG A 68 6.66 -8.58 -17.60
C ARG A 68 6.99 -9.81 -18.47
N ASP A 69 8.25 -10.01 -18.82
CA ASP A 69 8.69 -11.17 -19.61
C ASP A 69 8.39 -12.50 -18.91
N LEU A 70 8.47 -12.55 -17.57
CA LEU A 70 8.13 -13.73 -16.76
C LEU A 70 6.63 -13.97 -16.72
N LEU A 71 5.83 -12.91 -16.58
CA LEU A 71 4.37 -12.99 -16.62
C LEU A 71 3.86 -13.44 -17.99
N ASP A 72 4.46 -12.96 -19.09
CA ASP A 72 4.12 -13.38 -20.46
C ASP A 72 4.38 -14.88 -20.68
N ARG A 73 5.32 -15.47 -19.93
CA ARG A 73 5.62 -16.91 -19.92
C ARG A 73 4.79 -17.70 -18.92
N ALA A 74 3.83 -17.05 -18.24
CA ALA A 74 3.04 -17.60 -17.15
C ALA A 74 3.87 -18.09 -15.94
N ASP A 75 5.07 -17.54 -15.73
CA ASP A 75 5.95 -17.87 -14.61
C ASP A 75 5.71 -16.92 -13.43
N LEU A 76 4.58 -17.13 -12.73
CA LEU A 76 4.11 -16.24 -11.67
C LEU A 76 5.03 -16.19 -10.45
N VAL A 77 5.61 -17.33 -10.07
CA VAL A 77 6.45 -17.42 -8.87
C VAL A 77 7.73 -16.61 -9.08
N GLU A 78 8.38 -16.80 -10.22
CA GLU A 78 9.62 -16.09 -10.53
C GLU A 78 9.36 -14.59 -10.74
N ALA A 79 8.21 -14.23 -11.35
CA ALA A 79 7.79 -12.85 -11.51
C ALA A 79 7.58 -12.15 -10.14
N ASP A 80 6.91 -12.80 -9.20
CA ASP A 80 6.68 -12.25 -7.87
C ASP A 80 7.99 -12.14 -7.07
N MET A 81 8.85 -13.16 -7.12
CA MET A 81 10.17 -13.14 -6.47
C MET A 81 11.06 -12.02 -7.01
N GLU A 82 11.08 -11.80 -8.33
CA GLU A 82 11.85 -10.72 -8.94
C GLU A 82 11.32 -9.35 -8.49
N LEU A 83 9.99 -9.19 -8.45
CA LEU A 83 9.35 -7.96 -7.99
C LEU A 83 9.61 -7.72 -6.49
N GLU A 84 9.55 -8.76 -5.65
CA GLU A 84 9.88 -8.68 -4.23
C GLU A 84 11.34 -8.29 -4.02
N ARG A 85 12.27 -8.90 -4.77
CA ARG A 85 13.69 -8.55 -4.73
C ARG A 85 13.92 -7.08 -5.07
N LEU A 86 13.25 -6.57 -6.12
CA LEU A 86 13.30 -5.15 -6.46
C LEU A 86 12.80 -4.28 -5.29
N ASN A 87 11.65 -4.62 -4.70
CA ASN A 87 11.10 -3.85 -3.58
C ASN A 87 12.01 -3.83 -2.35
N ASN A 88 12.60 -4.98 -2.00
CA ASN A 88 13.53 -5.08 -0.87
C ASN A 88 14.79 -4.24 -1.11
N ASN A 89 15.31 -4.27 -2.33
CA ASN A 89 16.43 -3.45 -2.75
C ASN A 89 16.11 -1.94 -2.67
N LEU A 90 14.94 -1.51 -3.15
CA LEU A 90 14.50 -0.12 -3.05
C LEU A 90 14.28 0.30 -1.58
N ALA A 91 13.69 -0.57 -0.76
CA ALA A 91 13.51 -0.33 0.67
C ALA A 91 14.85 -0.16 1.40
N ALA A 92 15.86 -0.96 1.05
CA ALA A 92 17.21 -0.81 1.60
C ALA A 92 17.80 0.57 1.23
N VAL A 93 17.64 1.01 -0.02
CA VAL A 93 18.06 2.36 -0.46
C VAL A 93 17.33 3.46 0.33
N GLU A 94 16.02 3.33 0.54
CA GLU A 94 15.22 4.28 1.33
C GLU A 94 15.68 4.32 2.79
N GLN A 95 15.97 3.17 3.41
CA GLN A 95 16.44 3.07 4.79
C GLN A 95 17.81 3.73 4.97
N ILE A 96 18.75 3.49 4.05
CA ILE A 96 20.09 4.09 4.06
C ILE A 96 20.03 5.61 3.94
N ASN A 97 19.02 6.10 3.25
CA ASN A 97 18.84 7.52 3.04
C ASN A 97 17.95 8.21 4.09
N GLN A 98 17.19 7.44 4.88
CA GLN A 98 16.19 7.97 5.82
C GLN A 98 15.15 8.88 5.15
N GLN A 99 14.95 8.77 3.84
CA GLN A 99 13.86 9.45 3.14
C GLN A 99 13.18 8.48 2.17
N PRO A 100 11.84 8.48 2.13
CA PRO A 100 11.09 7.76 1.12
C PRO A 100 11.32 8.39 -0.26
N TYR A 101 11.94 7.65 -1.16
CA TYR A 101 12.21 8.08 -2.52
C TYR A 101 11.12 7.64 -3.48
N PHE A 102 10.66 6.41 -3.30
CA PHE A 102 9.72 5.72 -4.15
C PHE A 102 8.33 5.66 -3.53
N ARG A 103 8.20 5.81 -2.21
CA ARG A 103 6.90 6.13 -1.63
C ARG A 103 6.53 7.54 -2.06
N ALA A 104 5.40 7.67 -2.79
CA ALA A 104 4.71 8.95 -2.90
C ALA A 104 4.69 9.56 -1.50
N LYS A 105 5.12 10.82 -1.36
CA LYS A 105 4.92 11.56 -0.12
C LYS A 105 3.41 11.56 0.14
N SER A 106 2.89 10.59 0.89
CA SER A 106 1.70 10.79 1.69
C SER A 106 2.07 11.94 2.61
N GLY A 107 1.49 13.10 2.32
CA GLY A 107 2.07 14.41 2.59
C GLY A 107 2.67 14.54 3.98
N GLY A 108 3.99 14.73 4.05
CA GLY A 108 4.63 15.30 5.22
C GLY A 108 4.20 16.75 5.37
N HIS A 109 3.01 16.97 5.95
CA HIS A 109 2.63 18.28 6.47
C HIS A 109 3.34 18.50 7.80
N LYS A 110 4.12 19.58 7.83
CA LYS A 110 4.78 20.12 9.01
C LYS A 110 3.75 20.36 10.12
N GLY A 111 4.10 19.96 11.34
CA GLY A 111 3.62 20.50 12.62
C GLY A 111 2.27 21.21 12.63
N GLY A 112 1.20 20.44 12.70
CA GLY A 112 -0.12 20.84 13.15
C GLY A 112 -0.81 19.55 13.59
N LEU A 113 -1.49 19.55 14.75
CA LEU A 113 -2.11 18.36 15.36
C LEU A 113 -2.58 17.38 14.29
N ALA A 114 -1.82 16.29 14.09
CA ALA A 114 -2.12 15.31 13.07
C ALA A 114 -3.53 14.80 13.35
N ASP A 115 -4.44 15.06 12.41
CA ASP A 115 -5.75 14.45 12.45
C ASP A 115 -5.48 12.95 12.33
N LYS A 116 -5.58 12.22 13.46
CA LYS A 116 -5.40 10.77 13.58
C LYS A 116 -6.56 10.05 12.87
N THR A 117 -6.95 10.53 11.70
CA THR A 117 -7.99 9.90 10.89
C THR A 117 -7.40 8.67 10.24
N ARG A 118 -7.80 7.50 10.74
CA ARG A 118 -7.39 6.22 10.23
C ARG A 118 -8.08 6.01 8.89
N LYS A 119 -7.32 5.92 7.79
CA LYS A 119 -7.85 5.76 6.42
C LYS A 119 -8.80 4.56 6.30
N TRP A 120 -8.42 3.42 6.88
CA TRP A 120 -9.26 2.21 6.93
C TRP A 120 -10.62 2.45 7.58
N ALA A 121 -10.69 3.31 8.61
CA ALA A 121 -11.94 3.59 9.32
C ALA A 121 -12.88 4.48 8.50
N LYS A 122 -12.33 5.38 7.66
CA LYS A 122 -13.14 6.16 6.71
C LYS A 122 -13.71 5.27 5.62
N LEU A 123 -12.90 4.38 5.06
CA LEU A 123 -13.31 3.43 4.02
C LEU A 123 -14.41 2.50 4.53
N LEU A 124 -14.19 1.89 5.70
CA LEU A 124 -15.20 1.05 6.33
C LEU A 124 -16.49 1.83 6.62
N ALA A 125 -16.39 3.06 7.12
CA ALA A 125 -17.56 3.89 7.36
C ALA A 125 -18.30 4.21 6.06
N ALA A 126 -17.62 4.55 4.97
CA ALA A 126 -18.26 4.83 3.68
C ALA A 126 -19.03 3.60 3.15
N GLU A 127 -18.46 2.40 3.31
CA GLU A 127 -19.04 1.14 2.86
C GLU A 127 -20.30 0.75 3.64
N ILE A 128 -20.28 0.90 4.96
CA ILE A 128 -21.39 0.48 5.83
C ILE A 128 -22.41 1.59 6.10
N TYR A 129 -22.13 2.84 5.69
CA TYR A 129 -23.01 3.96 5.92
C TYR A 129 -24.19 3.91 4.94
N GLY A 130 -25.32 3.41 5.43
CA GLY A 130 -26.61 3.47 4.73
C GLY A 130 -27.49 4.63 5.22
N PRO A 131 -28.61 4.90 4.55
CA PRO A 131 -29.66 5.78 5.05
C PRO A 131 -30.30 5.15 6.30
N GLY A 132 -29.71 5.39 7.48
CA GLY A 132 -30.12 4.79 8.75
C GLY A 132 -29.41 5.39 9.96
N LYS A 133 -29.78 4.93 11.17
CA LYS A 133 -29.10 5.31 12.42
C LYS A 133 -27.74 4.62 12.51
N LYS A 134 -26.73 5.31 13.05
CA LYS A 134 -25.33 4.81 13.18
C LYS A 134 -25.21 3.39 13.74
N GLU A 135 -26.11 3.05 14.67
CA GLU A 135 -26.13 1.75 15.33
C GLU A 135 -26.42 0.60 14.38
N THR A 136 -27.28 0.81 13.38
CA THR A 136 -27.60 -0.21 12.38
C THR A 136 -26.39 -0.48 11.47
N SER A 137 -25.65 0.56 11.09
CA SER A 137 -24.40 0.43 10.33
C SER A 137 -23.33 -0.33 11.12
N TRP A 138 -23.23 -0.12 12.43
CA TRP A 138 -22.31 -0.88 13.29
C TRP A 138 -22.58 -2.38 13.25
N LEU A 139 -23.86 -2.77 13.33
CA LEU A 139 -24.28 -4.16 13.32
C LEU A 139 -24.06 -4.86 11.96
N SER A 140 -23.85 -4.11 10.89
CA SER A 140 -23.54 -4.67 9.56
C SER A 140 -22.09 -5.16 9.43
N ILE A 141 -21.21 -4.74 10.35
CA ILE A 141 -19.85 -5.27 10.43
C ILE A 141 -19.97 -6.70 11.00
N PRO A 142 -19.32 -7.70 10.39
CA PRO A 142 -19.33 -9.07 10.90
C PRO A 142 -18.81 -9.16 12.33
N ASP A 143 -19.27 -10.13 13.12
CA ASP A 143 -18.95 -10.30 14.54
C ASP A 143 -17.91 -11.39 14.82
N SER A 144 -17.31 -11.97 13.78
CA SER A 144 -16.29 -13.00 13.90
C SER A 144 -15.20 -12.83 12.84
N PHE A 145 -14.04 -13.43 13.10
CA PHE A 145 -12.98 -13.57 12.12
C PHE A 145 -13.30 -14.61 11.03
N GLU A 146 -14.39 -15.38 11.20
CA GLU A 146 -14.78 -16.43 10.25
C GLU A 146 -15.67 -15.87 9.13
N ASP A 147 -16.36 -14.74 9.39
CA ASP A 147 -17.21 -14.04 8.42
C ASP A 147 -16.63 -12.65 8.08
N GLU A 148 -15.34 -12.53 7.77
CA GLU A 148 -14.68 -11.24 7.57
C GLU A 148 -15.24 -10.43 6.38
N ARG A 149 -15.31 -9.10 6.55
CA ARG A 149 -15.66 -8.18 5.45
C ARG A 149 -14.38 -7.63 4.82
N ILE A 150 -14.20 -7.85 3.52
CA ILE A 150 -13.09 -7.31 2.74
C ILE A 150 -13.52 -5.98 2.11
N ILE A 151 -12.69 -4.96 2.26
CA ILE A 151 -12.75 -3.75 1.42
C ILE A 151 -11.47 -3.69 0.61
N GLU A 152 -11.63 -3.84 -0.69
CA GLU A 152 -10.54 -3.77 -1.65
C GLU A 152 -10.19 -2.31 -1.93
N THR A 153 -8.90 -1.98 -1.93
CA THR A 153 -8.44 -0.65 -2.30
C THR A 153 -7.23 -0.73 -3.21
N THR A 154 -6.92 0.36 -3.91
CA THR A 154 -5.76 0.45 -4.80
C THR A 154 -4.41 0.32 -4.09
N GLU A 155 -4.36 0.53 -2.77
CA GLU A 155 -3.11 0.44 -1.99
C GLU A 155 -3.00 -0.86 -1.18
N ARG A 156 -4.12 -1.34 -0.62
CA ARG A 156 -4.15 -2.48 0.29
C ARG A 156 -5.58 -2.99 0.46
N ASP A 157 -5.71 -4.31 0.59
CA ASP A 157 -6.98 -4.93 0.93
C ASP A 157 -7.10 -5.05 2.45
N TYR A 158 -8.24 -4.62 2.99
CA TYR A 158 -8.48 -4.59 4.42
C TYR A 158 -9.57 -5.60 4.80
N LEU A 159 -9.30 -6.39 5.83
CA LEU A 159 -10.26 -7.27 6.48
C LEU A 159 -10.81 -6.61 7.74
N PHE A 160 -12.12 -6.68 7.93
CA PHE A 160 -12.80 -6.11 9.09
C PHE A 160 -13.75 -7.09 9.75
N TYR A 161 -13.70 -7.12 11.08
CA TYR A 161 -14.68 -7.78 11.93
C TYR A 161 -14.81 -7.01 13.26
N ARG A 162 -15.88 -7.31 14.00
CA ARG A 162 -16.10 -6.84 15.36
C ARG A 162 -15.57 -7.87 16.33
N ASP A 163 -14.80 -7.39 17.29
CA ASP A 163 -14.42 -8.13 18.48
C ASP A 163 -15.06 -7.43 19.69
N GLY A 164 -16.27 -7.87 20.03
CA GLY A 164 -17.13 -7.22 21.01
C GLY A 164 -17.42 -5.75 20.67
N ASP A 165 -16.87 -4.84 21.47
CA ASP A 165 -17.02 -3.39 21.33
C ASP A 165 -15.91 -2.75 20.49
N ARG A 166 -15.13 -3.54 19.75
CA ARG A 166 -14.07 -3.04 18.87
C ARG A 166 -14.30 -3.47 17.44
N VAL A 167 -13.87 -2.64 16.51
CA VAL A 167 -13.65 -3.03 15.12
C VAL A 167 -12.16 -3.26 14.94
N VAL A 168 -11.81 -4.43 14.41
CA VAL A 168 -10.45 -4.84 14.12
C VAL A 168 -10.21 -4.72 12.62
N CYS A 169 -9.06 -4.18 12.24
CA CYS A 169 -8.62 -4.07 10.86
C CYS A 169 -7.38 -4.94 10.67
N LYS A 170 -7.43 -5.88 9.73
CA LYS A 170 -6.30 -6.73 9.34
C LYS A 170 -5.93 -6.49 7.88
N ASP A 171 -4.71 -6.87 7.54
CA ASP A 171 -4.28 -7.01 6.15
C ASP A 171 -4.92 -8.25 5.53
N ALA A 172 -5.60 -8.12 4.40
CA ALA A 172 -6.16 -9.28 3.72
C ALA A 172 -5.10 -10.26 3.20
N ASN A 173 -3.87 -9.79 2.96
CA ASN A 173 -2.79 -10.59 2.38
C ASN A 173 -2.00 -11.36 3.44
N THR A 174 -1.76 -10.74 4.60
CA THR A 174 -0.91 -11.32 5.64
C THR A 174 -1.70 -11.84 6.84
N GLY A 175 -2.99 -11.47 6.95
CA GLY A 175 -3.82 -11.75 8.12
C GLY A 175 -3.38 -11.00 9.39
N ALA A 176 -2.34 -10.17 9.31
CA ALA A 176 -1.80 -9.45 10.44
C ALA A 176 -2.73 -8.30 10.85
N GLU A 177 -2.95 -8.14 12.15
CA GLU A 177 -3.67 -6.98 12.68
C GLU A 177 -2.89 -5.69 12.38
N ILE A 178 -3.57 -4.76 11.74
CA ILE A 178 -3.03 -3.44 11.41
C ILE A 178 -3.29 -2.50 12.58
N ASP A 179 -4.54 -2.46 13.04
CA ASP A 179 -5.01 -1.61 14.13
C ASP A 179 -6.42 -2.03 14.55
N SER A 180 -6.88 -1.52 15.69
CA SER A 180 -8.26 -1.69 16.16
C SER A 180 -8.82 -0.42 16.79
N MET A 181 -10.14 -0.27 16.80
CA MET A 181 -10.83 0.92 17.33
C MET A 181 -12.06 0.54 18.13
N SER A 182 -12.34 1.24 19.23
CA SER A 182 -13.60 1.07 19.95
C SER A 182 -14.80 1.59 19.16
N LYS A 183 -15.96 0.95 19.35
CA LYS A 183 -17.27 1.31 18.81
C LYS A 183 -17.60 2.78 19.03
N ALA A 184 -17.43 3.27 20.27
CA ALA A 184 -17.70 4.66 20.62
C ALA A 184 -16.88 5.65 19.78
N ASN A 185 -15.58 5.37 19.59
CA ASN A 185 -14.70 6.20 18.77
C ASN A 185 -15.06 6.10 17.28
N PHE A 186 -15.36 4.90 16.79
CA PHE A 186 -15.69 4.67 15.39
C PHE A 186 -17.01 5.37 15.00
N LEU A 187 -18.08 5.13 15.77
CA LEU A 187 -19.39 5.76 15.56
C LEU A 187 -19.35 7.28 15.76
N GLY A 188 -18.58 7.74 16.75
CA GLY A 188 -18.42 9.15 17.09
C GLY A 188 -17.69 9.95 16.03
N ARG A 189 -16.66 9.37 15.40
CA ARG A 189 -15.77 10.09 14.47
C ARG A 189 -16.02 9.82 13.00
N TYR A 190 -16.42 8.61 12.62
CA TYR A 190 -16.43 8.18 11.21
C TYR A 190 -17.82 7.98 10.63
N LEU A 191 -18.81 7.59 11.43
CA LEU A 191 -20.21 7.48 11.00
C LEU A 191 -21.04 8.75 11.28
N THR A 192 -20.43 9.94 11.19
CA THR A 192 -21.16 11.23 11.28
C THR A 192 -21.52 11.76 9.90
N GLN A 193 -22.65 12.45 9.75
CA GLN A 193 -23.09 13.02 8.45
C GLN A 193 -22.04 13.92 7.75
N LYS A 194 -21.10 14.50 8.50
CA LYS A 194 -20.02 15.34 7.96
C LYS A 194 -18.83 14.54 7.42
N SER A 195 -18.57 13.34 7.93
CA SER A 195 -17.37 12.57 7.61
C SER A 195 -17.49 11.72 6.35
N VAL A 196 -18.71 11.43 5.87
CA VAL A 196 -18.95 10.54 4.73
C VAL A 196 -19.05 11.29 3.38
N LYS A 197 -19.38 12.58 3.38
CA LYS A 197 -19.58 13.38 2.14
C LYS A 197 -18.27 13.83 1.43
N GLY A 198 -17.10 13.33 1.84
CA GLY A 198 -15.80 13.83 1.36
C GLY A 198 -14.79 12.74 1.01
N ALA A 199 -15.24 11.51 0.78
CA ALA A 199 -14.43 10.40 0.28
C ALA A 199 -14.75 10.15 -1.19
#